data_AF-A0A0C3FBI1-F1
#
_entry.id   AF-A0A0C3FBI1-F1
#
_cell.length_a   1.000
_cell.length_b   1.000
_cell.length_c   1.000
_cell.angle_alpha   90.00
_cell.angle_beta   90.00
_cell.angle_gamma   90.00
#
_symmetry.space_group_name_H-M   'P 1'
#
loop_
_entity.id
_entity.type
_entity.pdbx_description
1 polymer ?
#
loop_
_entity_poly.entity_id
_entity_poly.type
_entity_poly.pdbx_seq_one_letter_code
_entity_poly.pdbx_strand_id
1 'polypeptide(L)'
;MANIVTEQEFTINRGDNTSPRLTNPFTEEHIEEILQKIAIGPDLTTEQRNEVEALIRDYADVFALSLSEVKVVDWYKHHLNVDPTVKLPKKTAQHPVTEAQKDWFYSILDEMENAHVIQRV
;
A
#
# COMPACT_ATOMS: atom_id res chain seq x y z
N MET A 1 -21.78 -29.63 -5.64
CA MET A 1 -22.45 -28.31 -5.66
C MET A 1 -21.41 -27.30 -6.11
N ALA A 2 -21.69 -26.50 -7.14
CA ALA A 2 -20.76 -25.44 -7.55
C ALA A 2 -20.82 -24.32 -6.50
N ASN A 3 -19.69 -24.00 -5.85
CA ASN A 3 -19.59 -22.78 -5.05
C ASN A 3 -19.69 -21.61 -6.02
N ILE A 4 -20.86 -20.99 -6.11
CA ILE A 4 -21.04 -19.73 -6.82
C ILE A 4 -20.49 -18.67 -5.88
N VAL A 5 -19.24 -18.31 -6.08
CA VAL A 5 -18.61 -17.19 -5.38
C VAL A 5 -19.21 -15.92 -5.96
N THR A 6 -19.84 -15.11 -5.12
CA THR A 6 -20.52 -13.89 -5.59
C THR A 6 -19.56 -12.71 -5.55
N GLU A 7 -19.69 -11.73 -6.46
CA GLU A 7 -18.79 -10.56 -6.51
C GLU A 7 -18.76 -9.76 -5.20
N GLN A 8 -19.82 -9.87 -4.40
CA GLN A 8 -19.94 -9.23 -3.09
C GLN A 8 -18.98 -9.82 -2.05
N GLU A 9 -18.58 -11.08 -2.16
CA GLU A 9 -17.71 -11.76 -1.18
C GLU A 9 -16.26 -11.24 -1.18
N PHE A 10 -15.81 -10.59 -2.25
CA PHE A 10 -14.44 -10.05 -2.36
C PHE A 10 -14.37 -8.51 -2.28
N THR A 11 -15.48 -7.85 -1.97
CA THR A 11 -15.50 -6.39 -1.83
C THR A 11 -15.10 -6.01 -0.41
N ILE A 12 -13.90 -5.44 -0.25
CA ILE A 12 -13.44 -4.90 1.03
C ILE A 12 -14.14 -3.55 1.29
N ASN A 13 -14.82 -3.41 2.42
CA ASN A 13 -15.29 -2.11 2.90
C ASN A 13 -14.09 -1.36 3.50
N ARG A 14 -13.67 -0.27 2.85
CA ARG A 14 -12.42 0.45 3.17
C ARG A 14 -12.60 1.67 4.06
N GLY A 15 -13.84 1.98 4.46
CA GLY A 15 -14.17 3.22 5.16
C GLY A 15 -13.84 4.47 4.35
N ASP A 16 -13.91 5.63 5.01
CA ASP A 16 -13.48 6.91 4.45
C ASP A 16 -12.00 7.13 4.79
N ASN A 17 -11.17 7.34 3.77
CA ASN A 17 -9.77 7.71 3.98
C ASN A 17 -9.67 9.22 4.23
N THR A 18 -9.34 9.61 5.45
CA THR A 18 -9.19 11.03 5.86
C THR A 18 -7.74 11.47 6.00
N SER A 19 -6.79 10.71 5.45
CA SER A 19 -5.37 11.04 5.54
C SER A 19 -5.02 12.41 4.95
N PRO A 20 -3.93 13.04 5.42
CA PRO A 20 -3.42 14.29 4.83
C PRO A 20 -3.21 14.17 3.32
N ARG A 21 -2.70 13.03 2.84
CA ARG A 21 -2.50 12.77 1.41
C ARG A 21 -3.77 12.92 0.57
N LEU A 22 -4.94 12.59 1.12
CA LEU A 22 -6.23 12.71 0.40
C LEU A 22 -6.92 14.06 0.64
N THR A 23 -6.82 14.58 1.86
CA THR A 23 -7.58 15.76 2.28
C THR A 23 -6.86 17.07 1.97
N ASN A 24 -5.56 17.15 2.26
CA ASN A 24 -4.72 18.30 1.98
C ASN A 24 -3.23 17.91 1.97
N PRO A 25 -2.71 17.36 0.85
CA PRO A 25 -1.35 16.83 0.78
C PRO A 25 -0.26 17.91 0.82
N PHE A 26 -0.60 19.18 0.66
CA PHE A 26 0.39 20.27 0.56
C PHE A 26 0.49 21.10 1.84
N THR A 27 0.10 20.54 2.99
CA THR A 27 0.38 21.18 4.29
C THR A 27 1.87 21.10 4.59
N GLU A 28 2.44 22.16 5.17
CA GLU A 28 3.86 22.19 5.52
C GLU A 28 4.24 21.01 6.44
N GLU A 29 3.38 20.68 7.41
CA GLU A 29 3.58 19.54 8.31
C GLU A 29 3.73 18.20 7.57
N HIS A 30 2.88 17.94 6.57
CA HIS A 30 2.96 16.70 5.79
C HIS A 30 4.21 16.67 4.91
N ILE A 31 4.55 17.80 4.30
CA ILE A 31 5.73 17.91 3.44
C ILE A 31 7.02 17.76 4.27
N GLU A 32 7.10 18.38 5.45
CA GLU A 32 8.21 18.21 6.37
C GLU A 32 8.37 16.74 6.79
N GLU A 33 7.26 16.03 7.06
CA GLU A 33 7.32 14.60 7.37
C GLU A 33 7.85 13.78 6.18
N ILE A 34 7.42 14.07 4.95
CA ILE A 34 7.95 13.43 3.74
C ILE A 34 9.45 13.67 3.62
N LEU A 35 9.88 14.93 3.72
CA LEU A 35 11.29 15.33 3.60
C LEU A 35 12.16 14.65 4.67
N GLN A 36 11.66 14.49 5.89
CA GLN A 36 12.37 13.78 6.97
C GLN A 36 12.57 12.29 6.69
N LYS A 37 11.65 11.64 5.96
CA LYS A 37 11.77 10.22 5.60
C LYS A 37 12.60 9.98 4.34
N ILE A 38 12.84 11.00 3.53
CA ILE A 38 13.64 10.89 2.30
C ILE A 38 15.13 11.13 2.61
N ALA A 39 15.96 10.14 2.28
CA ALA A 39 17.41 10.30 2.31
C ALA A 39 17.90 10.88 0.98
N ILE A 40 18.29 12.15 0.98
CA ILE A 40 18.94 12.82 -0.17
C ILE A 40 20.47 12.66 -0.06
N GLY A 41 21.08 12.04 -1.06
CA GLY A 41 22.51 11.74 -1.12
C GLY A 41 23.43 12.95 -0.89
N PRO A 42 24.64 12.75 -0.33
CA PRO A 42 25.58 13.83 -0.04
C PRO A 42 26.34 14.34 -1.29
N ASP A 43 26.12 13.71 -2.45
CA ASP A 43 26.77 13.98 -3.73
C ASP A 43 26.14 15.15 -4.50
N LEU A 44 25.03 15.70 -4.01
CA LEU A 44 24.38 16.88 -4.58
C LEU A 44 24.98 18.18 -4.06
N THR A 45 25.15 19.17 -4.94
CA THR A 45 25.41 20.54 -4.51
C THR A 45 24.21 21.12 -3.75
N THR A 46 24.41 22.24 -3.08
CA THR A 46 23.32 22.93 -2.38
C THR A 46 22.18 23.30 -3.33
N GLU A 47 22.49 23.75 -4.54
CA GLU A 47 21.49 24.12 -5.55
C GLU A 47 20.69 22.91 -6.01
N GLN A 48 21.36 21.79 -6.31
CA GLN A 48 20.68 20.55 -6.72
C GLN A 48 19.82 19.96 -5.60
N ARG A 49 20.31 20.00 -4.36
CA ARG A 49 19.54 19.59 -3.19
C ARG A 49 18.26 20.42 -3.06
N ASN A 50 18.37 21.74 -3.22
CA ASN A 50 17.21 22.63 -3.17
C ASN A 50 16.21 22.33 -4.30
N GLU A 51 16.68 22.02 -5.50
CA GLU A 51 15.81 21.59 -6.61
C GLU A 51 15.08 20.28 -6.30
N VAL A 52 15.75 19.31 -5.68
CA VAL A 52 15.13 18.04 -5.26
C VAL A 52 14.08 18.27 -4.17
N GLU A 53 14.40 19.08 -3.15
CA GLU A 53 13.45 19.41 -2.08
C GLU A 53 12.24 20.18 -2.61
N ALA A 54 12.44 21.09 -3.57
CA ALA A 54 11.35 21.78 -4.26
C ALA A 54 10.48 20.80 -5.06
N LEU A 55 11.07 19.84 -5.76
CA LEU A 55 10.33 18.82 -6.49
C LEU A 55 9.51 17.92 -5.54
N ILE A 56 10.07 17.54 -4.40
CA ILE A 56 9.33 16.76 -3.40
C ILE A 56 8.14 17.55 -2.86
N ARG A 57 8.33 18.86 -2.58
CA ARG A 57 7.24 19.77 -2.18
C ARG A 57 6.13 19.84 -3.22
N ASP A 58 6.49 20.01 -4.50
CA ASP A 58 5.54 20.14 -5.60
C ASP A 58 4.71 18.87 -5.86
N TYR A 59 5.22 17.70 -5.44
CA TYR A 59 4.59 16.40 -5.65
C TYR A 59 4.34 15.65 -4.32
N ALA A 60 4.07 16.38 -3.24
CA ALA A 60 3.83 15.81 -1.92
C ALA A 60 2.68 14.78 -1.92
N ASP A 61 1.67 14.98 -2.76
CA ASP A 61 0.51 14.09 -2.91
C ASP A 61 0.82 12.70 -3.48
N VAL A 62 2.00 12.54 -4.10
CA VAL A 62 2.47 11.27 -4.66
C VAL A 62 2.92 10.32 -3.54
N PHE A 63 3.46 10.84 -2.45
CA PHE A 63 4.01 10.03 -1.37
C PHE A 63 2.89 9.52 -0.45
N ALA A 64 3.01 8.27 -0.01
CA ALA A 64 2.19 7.68 1.04
C ALA A 64 3.09 7.43 2.24
N LEU A 65 2.78 8.05 3.38
CA LEU A 65 3.57 7.90 4.60
C LEU A 65 3.21 6.64 5.38
N SER A 66 2.05 6.04 5.09
CA SER A 66 1.61 4.75 5.64
C SER A 66 0.73 3.98 4.66
N LEU A 67 0.49 2.69 4.95
CA LEU A 67 -0.37 1.84 4.11
C LEU A 67 -1.81 2.36 3.99
N SER A 68 -2.33 3.03 5.02
CA SER A 68 -3.70 3.58 4.99
C SER A 68 -3.84 4.78 4.05
N GLU A 69 -2.74 5.42 3.66
CA GLU A 69 -2.75 6.52 2.68
C GLU A 69 -2.72 6.02 1.23
N VAL A 70 -2.60 4.71 0.99
CA VAL A 70 -2.56 4.14 -0.35
C VAL A 70 -3.93 4.30 -1.03
N LYS A 71 -3.96 5.06 -2.13
CA LYS A 71 -5.15 5.24 -2.96
C LYS A 71 -5.44 3.96 -3.75
N VAL A 72 -6.62 3.39 -3.53
CA VAL A 72 -7.08 2.21 -4.26
C VAL A 72 -7.63 2.62 -5.62
N VAL A 73 -7.32 1.82 -6.64
CA VAL A 73 -7.93 1.95 -7.98
C VAL A 73 -9.26 1.21 -7.95
N ASP A 74 -10.37 1.95 -7.86
CA ASP A 74 -11.73 1.40 -7.74
C ASP A 74 -12.44 1.19 -9.10
N TRP A 75 -11.93 1.83 -10.16
CA TRP A 75 -12.49 1.76 -11.51
C TRP A 75 -11.95 0.61 -12.36
N TYR A 76 -10.84 -0.01 -11.96
CA TYR A 76 -10.22 -1.11 -12.71
C TYR A 76 -10.19 -2.40 -11.89
N LYS A 77 -10.67 -3.49 -12.49
CA LYS A 77 -10.52 -4.84 -11.95
C LYS A 77 -9.45 -5.57 -12.77
N HIS A 78 -8.41 -6.05 -12.11
CA HIS A 78 -7.42 -6.90 -12.77
C HIS A 78 -8.00 -8.31 -13.00
N HIS A 79 -8.15 -8.71 -14.26
CA HIS A 79 -8.62 -10.05 -14.61
C HIS A 79 -7.43 -10.98 -14.86
N LEU A 80 -7.28 -12.01 -14.03
CA LEU A 80 -6.34 -13.10 -14.28
C LEU A 80 -6.88 -14.00 -15.41
N ASN A 81 -6.20 -14.02 -16.55
CA ASN A 81 -6.56 -14.89 -17.67
C ASN A 81 -6.02 -16.31 -17.45
N VAL A 82 -6.76 -17.10 -16.68
CA VAL A 82 -6.42 -18.50 -16.39
C VAL A 82 -7.16 -19.42 -17.35
N ASP A 83 -6.44 -20.37 -17.94
CA ASP A 83 -7.04 -21.43 -18.75
C ASP A 83 -7.98 -22.29 -17.87
N PRO A 84 -9.29 -22.36 -18.19
CA PRO A 84 -10.26 -23.10 -17.40
C PRO A 84 -10.04 -24.62 -17.42
N THR A 85 -9.25 -25.13 -18.37
CA THR A 85 -8.92 -26.55 -18.47
C THR A 85 -7.80 -26.98 -17.52
N VAL A 86 -7.03 -26.02 -17.00
CA VAL A 86 -5.91 -26.29 -16.10
C VAL A 86 -6.42 -26.42 -14.65
N LYS A 87 -6.10 -27.57 -14.02
CA LYS A 87 -6.35 -27.76 -12.59
C LYS A 87 -5.31 -27.01 -11.77
N LEU A 88 -5.68 -25.84 -11.24
CA LEU A 88 -4.83 -25.09 -10.32
C LEU A 88 -4.69 -25.79 -8.96
N PRO A 89 -3.51 -25.67 -8.31
CA PRO A 89 -3.33 -26.16 -6.95
C PRO A 89 -4.22 -25.38 -5.97
N LYS A 90 -5.02 -26.10 -5.19
CA LYS A 90 -5.92 -25.51 -4.17
C LYS A 90 -5.27 -25.40 -2.78
N LYS A 91 -4.15 -26.09 -2.58
CA LYS A 91 -3.41 -26.14 -1.32
C LYS A 91 -1.93 -26.11 -1.65
N THR A 92 -1.23 -25.19 -1.02
CA THR A 92 0.22 -25.11 -1.03
C THR A 92 0.69 -25.22 0.42
N ALA A 93 1.80 -25.93 0.65
CA ALA A 93 2.41 -25.93 1.97
C ALA A 93 2.97 -24.51 2.24
N GLN A 94 2.56 -23.89 3.34
CA GLN A 94 3.15 -22.62 3.75
C GLN A 94 4.60 -22.85 4.18
N HIS A 95 5.48 -21.93 3.81
CA HIS A 95 6.85 -21.95 4.30
C HIS A 95 6.83 -21.70 5.82
N PRO A 96 7.54 -22.49 6.64
CA PRO A 96 7.62 -22.24 8.08
C PRO A 96 8.20 -20.84 8.35
N VAL A 97 7.55 -20.11 9.25
CA VAL A 97 8.03 -18.81 9.76
C VAL A 97 8.68 -19.05 11.12
N THR A 98 9.91 -18.58 11.31
CA THR A 98 10.62 -18.70 12.60
C THR A 98 10.00 -17.79 13.65
N GLU A 99 10.14 -18.11 14.94
CA GLU A 99 9.57 -17.28 16.02
C GLU A 99 10.04 -15.82 15.94
N ALA A 100 11.33 -15.59 15.66
CA ALA A 100 11.88 -14.23 15.52
C ALA A 100 11.28 -13.43 14.35
N GLN A 101 10.73 -14.10 13.33
CA GLN A 101 10.09 -13.47 12.18
C GLN A 101 8.60 -13.24 12.39
N LYS A 102 7.95 -14.03 13.24
CA LYS A 102 6.48 -13.99 13.42
C LYS A 102 6.00 -12.63 13.86
N ASP A 103 6.67 -12.03 14.84
CA ASP A 103 6.27 -10.73 15.38
C ASP A 103 6.22 -9.66 14.28
N TRP A 104 7.27 -9.61 13.45
CA TRP A 104 7.32 -8.68 12.32
C TRP A 104 6.28 -9.01 11.23
N PHE A 105 6.14 -10.27 10.85
CA PHE A 105 5.15 -10.65 9.83
C PHE A 105 3.72 -10.37 10.27
N TYR A 106 3.37 -10.70 11.51
CA TYR A 106 2.04 -10.46 12.03
C TYR A 106 1.77 -8.97 12.20
N SER A 107 2.74 -8.16 12.65
CA SER A 107 2.52 -6.71 12.71
C SER A 107 2.25 -6.10 11.34
N ILE A 108 2.94 -6.55 10.29
CA ILE A 108 2.69 -6.09 8.92
C ILE A 108 1.34 -6.57 8.38
N LEU A 109 0.94 -7.81 8.69
CA LEU A 109 -0.38 -8.32 8.31
C LEU A 109 -1.52 -7.52 8.99
N ASP A 110 -1.36 -7.23 10.28
CA ASP A 110 -2.29 -6.39 11.03
C ASP A 110 -2.36 -4.98 10.43
N GLU A 111 -1.22 -4.39 10.05
CA GLU A 111 -1.18 -3.08 9.38
C GLU A 111 -1.90 -3.11 8.02
N MET A 112 -1.68 -4.15 7.21
CA MET A 112 -2.35 -4.32 5.92
C MET A 112 -3.86 -4.54 6.05
N GLU A 113 -4.31 -5.28 7.07
CA GLU A 113 -5.73 -5.49 7.35
C GLU A 113 -6.39 -4.20 7.83
N ASN A 114 -5.74 -3.46 8.75
CA ASN A 114 -6.20 -2.16 9.22
C ASN A 114 -6.25 -1.10 8.10
N ALA A 115 -5.34 -1.18 7.13
CA ALA A 115 -5.33 -0.34 5.94
C ALA A 115 -6.27 -0.81 4.82
N HIS A 116 -7.04 -1.89 5.05
CA HIS A 116 -7.98 -2.46 4.09
C HIS A 116 -7.33 -2.89 2.75
N VAL A 117 -6.05 -3.26 2.81
CA VAL A 117 -5.28 -3.81 1.68
C VAL A 117 -5.57 -5.30 1.53
N ILE A 118 -5.65 -6.02 2.64
CA ILE A 118 -6.01 -7.44 2.70
C ILE A 118 -7.26 -7.63 3.54
N GLN A 119 -7.94 -8.75 3.33
CA GLN A 119 -9.02 -9.21 4.21
C GLN A 119 -8.89 -10.71 4.41
N ARG A 120 -9.34 -11.19 5.57
CA ARG A 120 -9.48 -12.61 5.82
C ARG A 120 -10.60 -13.18 4.93
N VAL A 121 -10.30 -14.28 4.24
CA VAL A 121 -11.23 -15.04 3.38
C VAL A 121 -11.62 -16.38 4.00
#